data_AF-A0A9K3KN67-F1
#
_entry.id   AF-A0A9K3KN67-F1
#
_cell.length_a   1.000
_cell.length_b   1.000
_cell.length_c   1.000
_cell.angle_alpha   90.00
_cell.angle_beta   90.00
_cell.angle_gamma   90.00
#
_symmetry.space_group_name_H-M   'P 1'
#
loop_
_entity.id
_entity.type
_entity.pdbx_description
1 polymer ?
#
loop_
_entity_poly.entity_id
_entity_poly.type
_entity_poly.pdbx_seq_one_letter_code
_entity_poly.pdbx_strand_id
1 'polypeptide(L)'
;MSEETSSNNSVGSSLSNKGVDVTAILSKTSDHSIKTRNGAIRNSTDLNSWLTKHDKSNELFRYHVDFHAMMEHIFHSEASMDSLELMEKCHKARLRTVGEAITVSSYDHRIPLLLNSIDMKSSPLMETDTNASCFDAIQSPDEFDGFKQSFRQSLFEFGKNHQRMVDTCYAQGSDLHRIASESLTESISFAEGLMQYMGKTYKVYSAPNGLEENHAWHLTTALARRLIEFVGEPRLYVTSGIMVGDLADINRRITMASFRSLDKMKKVKSLNFENVPCVHVELSRFFFKIVSPEAIETLQATAEELKEDLAEMNQMSNSREAAELLHQQIQMKNQIDALVGGVATMKRYITEGSFNAEMPTVKGSKLRSQFLCIYRWQIATTRRNGRSSSFDTQDIDLRGMD
;
A
#
# COMPACT_ATOMS: atom_id res chain seq x y z
N MET A 1 54.15 -33.80 -38.43
CA MET A 1 53.49 -33.64 -39.74
C MET A 1 52.02 -33.95 -39.52
N SER A 2 51.04 -33.05 -39.54
CA SER A 2 51.01 -31.62 -39.87
C SER A 2 49.67 -31.05 -39.34
N GLU A 3 49.71 -29.82 -38.83
CA GLU A 3 48.77 -28.68 -38.94
C GLU A 3 47.23 -28.94 -38.95
N GLU A 4 46.50 -28.37 -37.98
CA GLU A 4 45.67 -27.14 -38.09
C GLU A 4 44.53 -27.27 -39.14
N THR A 5 43.25 -27.05 -38.82
CA THR A 5 42.71 -25.71 -38.56
C THR A 5 41.49 -25.68 -37.63
N SER A 6 41.55 -24.71 -36.73
CA SER A 6 40.46 -24.10 -35.96
C SER A 6 39.42 -23.38 -36.85
N SER A 7 38.16 -23.38 -36.45
CA SER A 7 37.29 -22.21 -36.63
C SER A 7 36.27 -22.11 -35.49
N ASN A 8 36.53 -21.13 -34.63
CA ASN A 8 35.66 -20.61 -33.59
C ASN A 8 34.34 -20.07 -34.17
N ASN A 9 33.24 -20.23 -33.42
CA ASN A 9 32.24 -19.17 -33.23
C ASN A 9 31.48 -19.43 -31.94
N SER A 10 32.06 -18.93 -30.84
CA SER A 10 31.40 -18.71 -29.55
C SER A 10 30.69 -17.37 -29.63
N VAL A 11 29.36 -17.39 -29.77
CA VAL A 11 28.52 -16.22 -29.52
C VAL A 11 28.27 -16.20 -28.01
N GLY A 12 29.08 -15.42 -27.31
CA GLY A 12 28.78 -15.01 -25.95
C GLY A 12 27.54 -14.12 -25.93
N SER A 13 26.45 -14.61 -25.35
CA SER A 13 25.38 -13.75 -24.84
C SER A 13 25.63 -13.49 -23.37
N SER A 14 26.36 -12.41 -23.09
CA SER A 14 26.47 -11.81 -21.77
C SER A 14 25.10 -11.28 -21.34
N LEU A 15 24.32 -12.09 -20.63
CA LEU A 15 23.29 -11.57 -19.73
C LEU A 15 24.01 -11.17 -18.44
N SER A 16 24.44 -9.91 -18.37
CA SER A 16 24.81 -9.33 -17.09
C SER A 16 23.56 -9.28 -16.23
N ASN A 17 23.44 -10.25 -15.33
CA ASN A 17 22.62 -10.11 -14.15
C ASN A 17 23.08 -8.82 -13.47
N LYS A 18 22.30 -7.74 -13.61
CA LYS A 18 22.30 -6.65 -12.64
C LYS A 18 21.77 -7.25 -11.35
N GLY A 19 22.63 -8.02 -10.68
CA GLY A 19 22.37 -8.56 -9.35
C GLY A 19 22.06 -7.38 -8.47
N VAL A 20 20.81 -7.28 -8.05
CA VAL A 20 20.41 -6.33 -7.01
C VAL A 20 21.27 -6.68 -5.81
N ASP A 21 22.17 -5.77 -5.43
CA ASP A 21 23.01 -5.96 -4.26
C ASP A 21 22.12 -5.88 -3.02
N VAL A 22 21.60 -7.04 -2.61
CA VAL A 22 20.76 -7.21 -1.43
C VAL A 22 21.46 -6.65 -0.19
N THR A 23 22.79 -6.74 -0.14
CA THR A 23 23.63 -6.15 0.92
C THR A 23 23.58 -4.63 0.92
N ALA A 24 23.56 -3.97 -0.25
CA ALA A 24 23.40 -2.52 -0.36
C ALA A 24 22.00 -2.03 0.04
N ILE A 25 20.96 -2.82 -0.22
CA ILE A 25 19.60 -2.53 0.27
C ILE A 25 19.55 -2.70 1.79
N LEU A 26 20.16 -3.76 2.32
CA LEU A 26 20.24 -4.07 3.75
C LEU A 26 21.22 -3.18 4.54
N SER A 27 22.11 -2.43 3.88
CA SER A 27 23.11 -1.58 4.54
C SER A 27 22.70 -0.12 4.69
N LYS A 28 21.67 0.35 3.98
CA LYS A 28 21.14 1.72 4.17
C LYS A 28 20.73 1.92 5.63
N THR A 29 21.38 2.86 6.31
CA THR A 29 21.03 3.29 7.67
C THR A 29 19.60 3.83 7.65
N SER A 30 18.71 3.20 8.41
CA SER A 30 17.44 3.82 8.74
C SER A 30 17.71 4.96 9.72
N ASP A 31 17.05 6.10 9.54
CA ASP A 31 17.04 7.20 10.54
C ASP A 31 16.41 6.76 11.88
N HIS A 32 15.91 5.54 11.96
CA HIS A 32 15.27 4.97 13.13
C HIS A 32 16.12 3.82 13.66
N SER A 33 16.51 3.95 14.92
CA SER A 33 17.32 2.97 15.63
C SER A 33 16.42 2.15 16.56
N ILE A 34 16.50 0.82 16.51
CA ILE A 34 15.76 -0.03 17.45
C ILE A 34 16.42 0.12 18.81
N LYS A 35 15.73 0.75 19.75
CA LYS A 35 16.23 0.91 21.12
C LYS A 35 16.26 -0.45 21.81
N THR A 36 17.37 -0.78 22.44
CA THR A 36 17.60 -1.95 23.30
C THR A 36 18.07 -1.46 24.67
N ARG A 37 18.06 -2.31 25.71
CA ARG A 37 18.58 -1.91 27.03
C ARG A 37 20.05 -1.47 26.96
N ASN A 38 20.82 -2.03 26.01
CA ASN A 38 22.26 -1.84 25.90
C ASN A 38 22.70 -0.98 24.70
N GLY A 39 21.80 -0.17 24.12
CA GLY A 39 22.11 0.69 22.98
C GLY A 39 21.02 0.67 21.92
N ALA A 40 21.37 1.01 20.68
CA ALA A 40 20.42 1.00 19.59
C ALA A 40 20.97 0.28 18.36
N ILE A 41 20.15 -0.56 17.73
CA ILE A 41 20.50 -1.27 16.50
C ILE A 41 20.16 -0.35 15.32
N ARG A 42 21.17 0.07 14.55
CA ARG A 42 20.99 1.04 13.43
C ARG A 42 21.26 0.43 12.06
N ASN A 43 22.07 -0.62 12.01
CA ASN A 43 22.53 -1.24 10.78
C ASN A 43 22.74 -2.75 10.98
N SER A 44 23.09 -3.45 9.90
CA SER A 44 23.32 -4.90 9.95
C SER A 44 24.48 -5.31 10.85
N THR A 45 25.52 -4.51 10.95
CA THR A 45 26.68 -4.80 11.81
C THR A 45 26.29 -4.75 13.29
N ASP A 46 25.51 -3.74 13.68
CA ASP A 46 24.97 -3.61 15.04
C ASP A 46 24.07 -4.80 15.37
N LEU A 47 23.19 -5.18 14.43
CA LEU A 47 22.28 -6.31 14.61
C LEU A 47 23.07 -7.62 14.79
N ASN A 48 24.10 -7.85 13.98
CA ASN A 48 24.91 -9.08 14.06
C ASN A 48 25.61 -9.19 15.40
N SER A 49 26.21 -8.08 15.85
CA SER A 49 26.88 -7.99 17.14
C SER A 49 25.89 -8.24 18.28
N TRP A 50 24.70 -7.68 18.17
CA TRP A 50 23.65 -7.83 19.15
C TRP A 50 23.09 -9.26 19.19
N LEU A 51 22.78 -9.87 18.03
CA LEU A 51 22.30 -11.26 17.93
C LEU A 51 23.32 -12.25 18.49
N THR A 52 24.60 -12.09 18.16
CA THR A 52 25.68 -12.94 18.69
C THR A 52 25.74 -12.92 20.23
N LYS A 53 25.41 -11.77 20.83
CA LYS A 53 25.40 -11.59 22.29
C LYS A 53 24.12 -12.12 22.94
N HIS A 54 22.97 -11.89 22.32
CA HIS A 54 21.66 -12.05 22.96
C HIS A 54 20.89 -13.29 22.49
N ASP A 55 20.98 -13.68 21.22
CA ASP A 55 20.21 -14.78 20.60
C ASP A 55 21.12 -15.95 20.19
N LYS A 56 21.64 -16.68 21.18
CA LYS A 56 22.55 -17.80 20.93
C LYS A 56 21.90 -18.99 20.22
N SER A 57 20.57 -19.13 20.32
CA SER A 57 19.84 -20.23 19.67
C SER A 57 19.50 -19.95 18.21
N ASN A 58 19.65 -18.69 17.76
CA ASN A 58 19.25 -18.17 16.45
C ASN A 58 17.75 -18.33 16.18
N GLU A 59 16.93 -18.06 17.18
CA GLU A 59 15.48 -18.31 17.13
C GLU A 59 14.64 -17.04 17.16
N LEU A 60 15.25 -15.85 17.26
CA LEU A 60 14.49 -14.59 17.36
C LEU A 60 13.54 -14.41 16.18
N PHE A 61 13.98 -14.72 14.95
CA PHE A 61 13.16 -14.57 13.76
C PHE A 61 11.82 -15.31 13.84
N ARG A 62 11.72 -16.39 14.62
CA ARG A 62 10.48 -17.14 14.83
C ARG A 62 9.46 -16.35 15.63
N TYR A 63 9.91 -15.59 16.62
CA TYR A 63 9.05 -14.89 17.57
C TYR A 63 8.89 -13.40 17.24
N HIS A 64 9.80 -12.86 16.44
CA HIS A 64 9.81 -11.48 15.98
C HIS A 64 9.01 -11.36 14.67
N VAL A 65 7.72 -11.05 14.81
CA VAL A 65 6.75 -11.07 13.70
C VAL A 65 6.39 -9.66 13.26
N ASP A 66 6.50 -9.40 11.95
CA ASP A 66 5.90 -8.24 11.29
C ASP A 66 4.49 -8.58 10.79
N PHE A 67 3.81 -7.62 10.15
CA PHE A 67 2.45 -7.80 9.64
C PHE A 67 2.33 -9.03 8.75
N HIS A 68 3.16 -9.16 7.70
CA HIS A 68 3.05 -10.28 6.77
C HIS A 68 3.36 -11.63 7.41
N ALA A 69 4.38 -11.72 8.27
CA ALA A 69 4.68 -12.97 8.96
C ALA A 69 3.48 -13.39 9.84
N MET A 70 2.90 -12.47 10.61
CA MET A 70 1.69 -12.72 11.40
C MET A 70 0.53 -13.22 10.54
N MET A 71 0.26 -12.56 9.41
CA MET A 71 -0.83 -12.93 8.51
C MET A 71 -0.67 -14.34 7.93
N GLU A 72 0.56 -14.74 7.60
CA GLU A 72 0.86 -16.09 7.11
C GLU A 72 0.68 -17.15 8.20
N HIS A 73 1.08 -16.86 9.43
CA HIS A 73 0.81 -17.75 10.56
C HIS A 73 -0.69 -17.93 10.81
N ILE A 74 -1.47 -16.85 10.73
CA ILE A 74 -2.93 -16.91 10.84
C ILE A 74 -3.51 -17.77 9.70
N PHE A 75 -3.10 -17.48 8.46
CA PHE A 75 -3.52 -18.25 7.30
C PHE A 75 -3.27 -19.75 7.47
N HIS A 76 -2.07 -20.15 7.88
CA HIS A 76 -1.74 -21.56 8.08
C HIS A 76 -2.42 -22.19 9.31
N SER A 77 -2.87 -21.40 10.27
CA SER A 77 -3.67 -21.91 11.39
C SER A 77 -5.13 -22.18 11.01
N GLU A 78 -5.64 -21.49 9.99
CA GLU A 78 -7.03 -21.59 9.52
C GLU A 78 -7.17 -22.54 8.34
N ALA A 79 -6.30 -22.40 7.34
CA ALA A 79 -6.19 -23.34 6.24
C ALA A 79 -5.64 -24.64 6.82
N SER A 80 -6.48 -25.68 6.88
CA SER A 80 -6.11 -27.05 7.28
C SER A 80 -5.10 -27.64 6.29
N MET A 81 -3.89 -27.07 6.27
CA MET A 81 -2.84 -27.32 5.31
C MET A 81 -2.31 -28.72 5.47
N ASP A 82 -1.84 -29.28 4.35
CA ASP A 82 -1.11 -30.54 4.37
C ASP A 82 0.22 -30.34 5.12
N SER A 83 0.20 -30.74 6.39
CA SER A 83 1.35 -30.74 7.29
C SER A 83 2.59 -31.39 6.68
N LEU A 84 2.42 -32.32 5.74
CA LEU A 84 3.52 -33.05 5.11
C LEU A 84 4.36 -32.14 4.20
N GLU A 85 3.74 -31.28 3.40
CA GLU A 85 4.46 -30.37 2.50
C GLU A 85 5.27 -29.34 3.29
N LEU A 86 4.68 -28.80 4.36
CA LEU A 86 5.35 -27.88 5.28
C LEU A 86 6.53 -28.57 6.01
N MET A 87 6.35 -29.81 6.48
CA MET A 87 7.44 -30.57 7.09
C MET A 87 8.56 -30.88 6.09
N GLU A 88 8.24 -31.18 4.83
CA GLU A 88 9.24 -31.39 3.79
C GLU A 88 10.05 -30.09 3.53
N LYS A 89 9.36 -28.94 3.47
CA LYS A 89 10.01 -27.62 3.39
C LYS A 89 10.91 -27.36 4.60
N CYS A 90 10.44 -27.63 5.83
CA CYS A 90 11.28 -27.53 7.03
C CYS A 90 12.56 -28.36 6.88
N HIS A 91 12.41 -29.63 6.47
CA HIS A 91 13.53 -30.56 6.35
C HIS A 91 14.56 -30.08 5.31
N LYS A 92 14.09 -29.69 4.11
CA LYS A 92 14.95 -29.17 3.03
C LYS A 92 15.69 -27.90 3.43
N ALA A 93 15.02 -27.00 4.16
CA ALA A 93 15.62 -25.75 4.64
C ALA A 93 16.45 -25.92 5.93
N ARG A 94 16.48 -27.13 6.51
CA ARG A 94 17.06 -27.47 7.83
C ARG A 94 16.53 -26.58 8.96
N LEU A 95 15.24 -26.30 8.91
CA LEU A 95 14.50 -25.62 9.97
C LEU A 95 14.05 -26.63 11.01
N ARG A 96 13.93 -26.19 12.27
CA ARG A 96 13.60 -27.01 13.43
C ARG A 96 12.10 -27.19 13.60
N THR A 97 11.30 -26.22 13.18
CA THR A 97 9.86 -26.23 13.41
C THR A 97 9.06 -25.77 12.19
N VAL A 98 7.80 -26.18 12.15
CA VAL A 98 6.82 -25.71 11.14
C VAL A 98 6.67 -24.20 11.22
N GLY A 99 6.67 -23.62 12.43
CA GLY A 99 6.58 -22.17 12.60
C GLY A 99 7.75 -21.41 11.97
N GLU A 100 8.96 -21.97 12.01
CA GLU A 100 10.10 -21.39 11.30
C GLU A 100 9.93 -21.45 9.78
N ALA A 101 9.40 -22.56 9.26
CA ALA A 101 9.13 -22.67 7.82
C ALA A 101 8.08 -21.67 7.36
N ILE A 102 6.98 -21.51 8.11
CA ILE A 102 5.95 -20.50 7.83
C ILE A 102 6.57 -19.10 7.84
N THR A 103 7.38 -18.77 8.86
CA THR A 103 8.04 -17.47 8.91
C THR A 103 8.96 -17.27 7.71
N VAL A 104 9.78 -18.25 7.32
CA VAL A 104 10.68 -18.11 6.18
C VAL A 104 9.89 -17.98 4.87
N SER A 105 8.89 -18.83 4.63
CA SER A 105 8.08 -18.79 3.40
C SER A 105 7.23 -17.52 3.30
N SER A 106 6.88 -16.90 4.42
CA SER A 106 6.17 -15.62 4.40
C SER A 106 6.90 -14.56 3.57
N TYR A 107 8.24 -14.63 3.48
CA TYR A 107 9.05 -13.67 2.73
C TYR A 107 9.00 -13.84 1.22
N ASP A 108 8.43 -14.93 0.71
CA ASP A 108 8.24 -15.14 -0.71
C ASP A 108 7.00 -14.39 -1.24
N HIS A 109 6.08 -13.98 -0.36
CA HIS A 109 4.84 -13.31 -0.74
C HIS A 109 4.91 -11.79 -0.54
N ARG A 110 4.59 -11.04 -1.60
CA ARG A 110 4.46 -9.58 -1.54
C ARG A 110 3.20 -9.14 -0.78
N ILE A 111 2.12 -9.90 -0.94
CA ILE A 111 0.84 -9.77 -0.24
C ILE A 111 0.61 -11.08 0.53
N PRO A 112 0.23 -11.04 1.82
CA PRO A 112 -0.03 -12.27 2.57
C PRO A 112 -1.11 -13.14 1.94
N LEU A 113 -0.93 -14.46 1.97
CA LEU A 113 -1.89 -15.45 1.46
C LEU A 113 -3.27 -15.36 2.12
N LEU A 114 -3.36 -14.85 3.35
CA LEU A 114 -4.65 -14.60 4.00
C LEU A 114 -5.53 -13.61 3.19
N LEU A 115 -4.92 -12.72 2.41
CA LEU A 115 -5.61 -11.72 1.60
C LEU A 115 -5.64 -12.08 0.10
N ASN A 116 -4.79 -13.02 -0.32
CA ASN A 116 -4.64 -13.43 -1.72
C ASN A 116 -4.73 -14.95 -1.79
N SER A 117 -5.76 -15.47 -2.44
CA SER A 117 -6.03 -16.92 -2.48
C SER A 117 -4.84 -17.71 -3.04
N ILE A 118 -4.77 -19.00 -2.70
CA ILE A 118 -3.69 -19.94 -3.07
C ILE A 118 -3.54 -20.09 -4.59
N ASP A 119 -4.52 -19.66 -5.39
CA ASP A 119 -4.50 -19.85 -6.84
C ASP A 119 -3.58 -18.83 -7.55
N MET A 120 -2.28 -18.87 -7.21
CA MET A 120 -1.21 -18.05 -7.78
C MET A 120 -0.88 -18.37 -9.25
N LYS A 121 -1.71 -19.16 -9.96
CA LYS A 121 -1.40 -19.60 -11.34
C LYS A 121 -2.11 -18.85 -12.46
N SER A 122 -3.11 -18.03 -12.19
CA SER A 122 -3.79 -17.34 -13.30
C SER A 122 -4.46 -16.06 -12.88
N SER A 123 -3.65 -15.03 -12.69
CA SER A 123 -3.76 -13.89 -13.60
C SER A 123 -2.62 -12.92 -13.30
N PRO A 124 -1.85 -12.43 -14.30
CA PRO A 124 -1.46 -11.04 -14.17
C PRO A 124 -2.78 -10.32 -13.90
N LEU A 125 -2.96 -9.65 -12.75
CA LEU A 125 -4.01 -8.64 -12.67
C LEU A 125 -3.71 -7.74 -13.86
N MET A 126 -4.37 -8.00 -14.98
CA MET A 126 -4.42 -7.04 -16.04
C MET A 126 -5.03 -5.86 -15.30
N GLU A 127 -4.30 -4.77 -15.25
CA GLU A 127 -4.73 -3.47 -14.73
C GLU A 127 -6.00 -2.93 -15.43
N THR A 128 -6.72 -3.79 -16.17
CA THR A 128 -7.82 -3.53 -17.08
C THR A 128 -9.18 -3.67 -16.41
N ASP A 129 -9.32 -4.39 -15.30
CA ASP A 129 -10.60 -4.43 -14.58
C ASP A 129 -10.59 -3.48 -13.38
N THR A 130 -11.01 -2.24 -13.65
CA THR A 130 -11.11 -1.17 -12.64
C THR A 130 -12.23 -1.38 -11.61
N ASN A 131 -12.98 -2.49 -11.72
CA ASN A 131 -14.14 -2.79 -10.90
C ASN A 131 -13.95 -3.97 -9.92
N ALA A 132 -12.86 -4.74 -10.06
CA ALA A 132 -12.63 -5.93 -9.23
C ALA A 132 -11.88 -5.59 -7.93
N SER A 133 -12.09 -6.34 -6.85
CA SER A 133 -11.26 -6.21 -5.65
C SER A 133 -9.78 -6.48 -5.96
N CYS A 134 -8.89 -5.74 -5.31
CA CYS A 134 -7.45 -6.02 -5.34
C CYS A 134 -7.03 -7.18 -4.41
N PHE A 135 -7.99 -7.78 -3.70
CA PHE A 135 -7.85 -8.95 -2.84
C PHE A 135 -8.79 -10.06 -3.31
N ASP A 136 -8.26 -11.28 -3.44
CA ASP A 136 -9.06 -12.42 -3.86
C ASP A 136 -10.00 -12.91 -2.75
N ALA A 137 -9.57 -12.76 -1.49
CA ALA A 137 -10.28 -13.25 -0.32
C ALA A 137 -11.47 -12.37 0.12
N ILE A 138 -11.55 -11.14 -0.40
CA ILE A 138 -12.59 -10.18 -0.02
C ILE A 138 -13.03 -9.44 -1.28
N GLN A 139 -14.05 -9.96 -1.96
CA GLN A 139 -14.46 -9.50 -3.28
C GLN A 139 -15.41 -8.30 -3.22
N SER A 140 -16.14 -8.15 -2.10
CA SER A 140 -17.15 -7.10 -1.93
C SER A 140 -17.09 -6.42 -0.55
N PRO A 141 -17.70 -5.23 -0.40
CA PRO A 141 -17.84 -4.55 0.90
C PRO A 141 -18.64 -5.36 1.93
N ASP A 142 -19.65 -6.11 1.51
CA ASP A 142 -20.47 -6.94 2.42
C ASP A 142 -19.64 -8.10 3.00
N GLU A 143 -18.81 -8.75 2.16
CA GLU A 143 -17.86 -9.77 2.61
C GLU A 143 -16.82 -9.21 3.59
N PHE A 144 -16.45 -7.93 3.42
CA PHE A 144 -15.45 -7.29 4.27
C PHE A 144 -15.89 -7.18 5.72
N ASP A 145 -17.16 -6.92 6.02
CA ASP A 145 -17.64 -6.85 7.40
C ASP A 145 -17.59 -8.21 8.09
N GLY A 146 -17.97 -9.28 7.38
CA GLY A 146 -17.83 -10.67 7.85
C GLY A 146 -16.36 -11.05 8.08
N PHE A 147 -15.51 -10.79 7.08
CA PHE A 147 -14.07 -10.99 7.16
C PHE A 147 -13.46 -10.22 8.33
N LYS A 148 -13.87 -8.97 8.56
CA LYS A 148 -13.34 -8.14 9.64
C LYS A 148 -13.63 -8.71 11.02
N GLN A 149 -14.80 -9.32 11.21
CA GLN A 149 -15.15 -9.96 12.47
C GLN A 149 -14.31 -11.22 12.70
N SER A 150 -14.24 -12.12 11.71
CA SER A 150 -13.44 -13.34 11.81
C SER A 150 -11.95 -13.00 12.00
N PHE A 151 -11.43 -12.08 11.20
CA PHE A 151 -10.03 -11.67 11.25
C PHE A 151 -9.63 -11.08 12.61
N ARG A 152 -10.51 -10.30 13.27
CA ARG A 152 -10.26 -9.82 14.64
C ARG A 152 -10.16 -10.95 15.66
N GLN A 153 -11.02 -11.95 15.54
CA GLN A 153 -10.95 -13.14 16.40
C GLN A 153 -9.63 -13.87 16.18
N SER A 154 -9.21 -14.03 14.92
CA SER A 154 -7.94 -14.67 14.57
C SER A 154 -6.73 -13.89 15.06
N LEU A 155 -6.74 -12.56 14.96
CA LEU A 155 -5.71 -11.68 15.53
C LEU A 155 -5.63 -11.83 17.06
N PHE A 156 -6.78 -11.89 17.74
CA PHE A 156 -6.83 -12.07 19.19
C PHE A 156 -6.23 -13.42 19.62
N GLU A 157 -6.67 -14.52 19.00
CA GLU A 157 -6.16 -15.85 19.33
C GLU A 157 -4.68 -16.01 18.95
N PHE A 158 -4.26 -15.51 17.79
CA PHE A 158 -2.85 -15.48 17.41
C PHE A 158 -2.03 -14.68 18.41
N GLY A 159 -2.45 -13.45 18.75
CA GLY A 159 -1.75 -12.61 19.71
C GLY A 159 -1.58 -13.28 21.07
N LYS A 160 -2.65 -13.86 21.60
CA LYS A 160 -2.63 -14.60 22.86
C LYS A 160 -1.70 -15.82 22.83
N ASN A 161 -1.76 -16.62 21.76
CA ASN A 161 -0.97 -17.83 21.65
C ASN A 161 0.52 -17.53 21.38
N HIS A 162 0.81 -16.57 20.50
CA HIS A 162 2.17 -16.15 20.19
C HIS A 162 2.84 -15.49 21.39
N GLN A 163 2.12 -14.65 22.15
CA GLN A 163 2.65 -14.06 23.39
C GLN A 163 3.02 -15.13 24.43
N ARG A 164 2.17 -16.16 24.61
CA ARG A 164 2.51 -17.29 25.50
C ARG A 164 3.79 -18.01 25.06
N MET A 165 4.00 -18.18 23.76
CA MET A 165 5.23 -18.76 23.23
C MET A 165 6.43 -17.86 23.55
N VAL A 166 6.32 -16.55 23.35
CA VAL A 166 7.34 -15.56 23.73
C VAL A 166 7.67 -15.64 25.23
N ASP A 167 6.64 -15.69 26.08
CA ASP A 167 6.80 -15.76 27.55
C ASP A 167 7.45 -17.08 28.00
N THR A 168 7.21 -18.17 27.27
CA THR A 168 7.80 -19.48 27.56
C THR A 168 9.25 -19.57 27.11
N CYS A 169 9.58 -18.96 25.97
CA CYS A 169 10.90 -19.09 25.35
C CYS A 169 11.91 -18.05 25.84
N TYR A 170 11.46 -16.86 26.25
CA TYR A 170 12.33 -15.78 26.68
C TYR A 170 12.04 -15.34 28.11
N ALA A 171 13.10 -15.15 28.89
CA ALA A 171 12.98 -14.60 30.24
C ALA A 171 12.31 -13.23 30.21
N GLN A 172 11.29 -13.05 31.06
CA GLN A 172 10.55 -11.80 31.17
C GLN A 172 11.49 -10.62 31.43
N GLY A 173 11.33 -9.54 30.67
CA GLY A 173 12.17 -8.34 30.78
C GLY A 173 13.57 -8.47 30.17
N SER A 174 13.89 -9.58 29.48
CA SER A 174 15.03 -9.65 28.56
C SER A 174 14.78 -8.80 27.31
N ASP A 175 15.85 -8.41 26.61
CA ASP A 175 15.70 -7.66 25.36
C ASP A 175 14.97 -8.47 24.28
N LEU A 176 15.19 -9.79 24.21
CA LEU A 176 14.50 -10.69 23.27
C LEU A 176 12.99 -10.76 23.54
N HIS A 177 12.62 -10.96 24.81
CA HIS A 177 11.22 -10.96 25.24
C HIS A 177 10.52 -9.65 24.86
N ARG A 178 11.17 -8.51 25.16
CA ARG A 178 10.63 -7.19 24.86
C ARG A 178 10.49 -6.97 23.35
N ILE A 179 11.52 -7.25 22.56
CA ILE A 179 11.50 -7.08 21.10
C ILE A 179 10.39 -7.94 20.47
N ALA A 180 10.27 -9.21 20.86
CA ALA A 180 9.25 -10.10 20.33
C ALA A 180 7.84 -9.60 20.70
N SER A 181 7.62 -9.23 21.97
CA SER A 181 6.32 -8.71 22.46
C SER A 181 5.94 -7.38 21.80
N GLU A 182 6.90 -6.46 21.63
CA GLU A 182 6.69 -5.19 20.94
C GLU A 182 6.37 -5.41 19.45
N SER A 183 7.07 -6.32 18.78
CA SER A 183 6.80 -6.65 17.37
C SER A 183 5.39 -7.21 17.17
N LEU A 184 4.96 -8.12 18.05
CA LEU A 184 3.62 -8.69 18.03
C LEU A 184 2.55 -7.59 18.23
N THR A 185 2.74 -6.76 19.26
CA THR A 185 1.81 -5.65 19.57
C THR A 185 1.70 -4.67 18.40
N GLU A 186 2.83 -4.32 17.80
CA GLU A 186 2.89 -3.39 16.67
C GLU A 186 2.22 -3.98 15.42
N SER A 187 2.43 -5.26 15.12
CA SER A 187 1.82 -5.98 14.00
C SER A 187 0.30 -6.10 14.13
N ILE A 188 -0.20 -6.47 15.32
CA ILE A 188 -1.65 -6.51 15.60
C ILE A 188 -2.27 -5.12 15.45
N SER A 189 -1.65 -4.11 16.07
CA SER A 189 -2.11 -2.72 16.01
C SER A 189 -2.14 -2.18 14.58
N PHE A 190 -1.16 -2.53 13.75
CA PHE A 190 -1.16 -2.16 12.33
C PHE A 190 -2.30 -2.85 11.56
N ALA A 191 -2.52 -4.14 11.76
CA ALA A 191 -3.60 -4.88 11.12
C ALA A 191 -4.98 -4.31 11.47
N GLU A 192 -5.22 -4.01 12.75
CA GLU A 192 -6.47 -3.37 13.19
C GLU A 192 -6.64 -1.97 12.59
N GLY A 193 -5.57 -1.18 12.55
CA GLY A 193 -5.56 0.14 11.92
C GLY A 193 -5.86 0.09 10.43
N LEU A 194 -5.29 -0.89 9.71
CA LEU A 194 -5.54 -1.11 8.29
C LEU A 194 -7.01 -1.45 8.03
N MET A 195 -7.62 -2.31 8.86
CA MET A 195 -9.04 -2.66 8.76
C MET A 195 -9.97 -1.48 9.02
N GLN A 196 -9.60 -0.61 9.97
CA GLN A 196 -10.33 0.63 10.22
C GLN A 196 -10.19 1.61 9.05
N TYR A 197 -8.96 1.75 8.52
CA TYR A 197 -8.66 2.57 7.35
C TYR A 197 -9.48 2.13 6.13
N MET A 198 -9.54 0.83 5.83
CA MET A 198 -10.36 0.30 4.73
C MET A 198 -11.84 0.66 4.89
N GLY A 199 -12.43 0.37 6.06
CA GLY A 199 -13.83 0.68 6.32
C GLY A 199 -14.15 2.18 6.25
N LYS A 200 -13.24 3.04 6.72
CA LYS A 200 -13.39 4.50 6.60
C LYS A 200 -13.27 4.95 5.14
N THR A 201 -12.27 4.43 4.43
CA THR A 201 -11.98 4.77 3.03
C THR A 201 -13.17 4.43 2.14
N TYR A 202 -13.71 3.21 2.27
CA TYR A 202 -14.90 2.80 1.53
C TYR A 202 -16.05 3.77 1.78
N LYS A 203 -16.41 4.03 3.04
CA LYS A 203 -17.50 4.96 3.40
C LYS A 203 -17.31 6.38 2.83
N VAL A 204 -16.09 6.89 2.78
CA VAL A 204 -15.82 8.22 2.21
C VAL A 204 -16.06 8.23 0.71
N TYR A 205 -15.65 7.17 0.00
CA TYR A 205 -15.76 7.13 -1.46
C TYR A 205 -17.09 6.58 -1.96
N SER A 206 -17.84 5.81 -1.17
CA SER A 206 -19.21 5.36 -1.48
C SER A 206 -20.29 6.31 -0.96
N ALA A 207 -19.92 7.46 -0.37
CA ALA A 207 -20.85 8.47 0.11
C ALA A 207 -21.78 8.98 -1.01
N PRO A 208 -22.94 9.58 -0.69
CA PRO A 208 -23.82 10.18 -1.69
C PRO A 208 -23.05 11.15 -2.60
N ASN A 209 -23.13 10.97 -3.92
CA ASN A 209 -22.33 11.67 -4.94
C ASN A 209 -20.81 11.33 -4.94
N GLY A 210 -20.45 10.14 -4.46
CA GLY A 210 -19.13 9.55 -4.55
C GLY A 210 -18.95 8.66 -5.78
N LEU A 211 -18.01 7.72 -5.69
CA LEU A 211 -17.81 6.65 -6.67
C LEU A 211 -18.98 5.66 -6.63
N GLU A 212 -19.18 4.92 -7.72
CA GLU A 212 -20.03 3.72 -7.67
C GLU A 212 -19.46 2.71 -6.68
N GLU A 213 -20.30 1.86 -6.10
CA GLU A 213 -19.91 0.92 -5.03
C GLU A 213 -18.70 0.06 -5.39
N ASN A 214 -18.71 -0.54 -6.59
CA ASN A 214 -17.60 -1.37 -7.08
C ASN A 214 -16.31 -0.56 -7.25
N HIS A 215 -16.39 0.66 -7.79
CA HIS A 215 -15.24 1.55 -7.93
C HIS A 215 -14.71 2.02 -6.56
N ALA A 216 -15.59 2.33 -5.61
CA ALA A 216 -15.21 2.68 -4.23
C ALA A 216 -14.51 1.51 -3.54
N TRP A 217 -14.99 0.29 -3.75
CA TRP A 217 -14.40 -0.92 -3.21
C TRP A 217 -13.05 -1.26 -3.85
N HIS A 218 -12.95 -1.21 -5.18
CA HIS A 218 -11.68 -1.37 -5.90
C HIS A 218 -10.65 -0.37 -5.39
N LEU A 219 -11.00 0.92 -5.31
CA LEU A 219 -10.09 1.93 -4.78
C LEU A 219 -9.66 1.59 -3.34
N THR A 220 -10.61 1.23 -2.48
CA THR A 220 -10.32 0.88 -1.08
C THR A 220 -9.31 -0.26 -0.97
N THR A 221 -9.51 -1.33 -1.73
CA THR A 221 -8.61 -2.50 -1.72
C THR A 221 -7.28 -2.20 -2.41
N ALA A 222 -7.26 -1.38 -3.46
CA ALA A 222 -6.03 -0.91 -4.10
C ALA A 222 -5.14 -0.10 -3.14
N LEU A 223 -5.72 0.84 -2.40
CA LEU A 223 -4.99 1.64 -1.41
C LEU A 223 -4.47 0.77 -0.26
N ALA A 224 -5.29 -0.16 0.24
CA ALA A 224 -4.88 -1.09 1.28
C ALA A 224 -3.75 -2.01 0.82
N ARG A 225 -3.87 -2.59 -0.39
CA ARG A 225 -2.82 -3.38 -1.02
C ARG A 225 -1.52 -2.58 -1.13
N ARG A 226 -1.58 -1.33 -1.58
CA ARG A 226 -0.38 -0.49 -1.70
C ARG A 226 0.30 -0.23 -0.36
N LEU A 227 -0.46 -0.06 0.72
CA LEU A 227 0.09 0.06 2.08
C LEU A 227 0.77 -1.23 2.55
N ILE A 228 0.16 -2.39 2.29
CA ILE A 228 0.74 -3.71 2.60
C ILE A 228 2.06 -3.88 1.85
N GLU A 229 2.08 -3.59 0.55
CA GLU A 229 3.31 -3.66 -0.24
C GLU A 229 4.38 -2.71 0.29
N PHE A 230 4.00 -1.47 0.63
CA PHE A 230 4.92 -0.46 1.13
C PHE A 230 5.61 -0.92 2.41
N VAL A 231 4.87 -1.48 3.38
CA VAL A 231 5.47 -2.02 4.62
C VAL A 231 6.24 -3.32 4.38
N GLY A 232 5.87 -4.09 3.35
CA GLY A 232 6.54 -5.34 2.96
C GLY A 232 7.78 -5.16 2.08
N GLU A 233 8.02 -3.98 1.50
CA GLU A 233 9.19 -3.69 0.67
C GLU A 233 10.54 -4.15 1.27
N PRO A 234 10.82 -4.02 2.59
CA PRO A 234 12.08 -4.51 3.18
C PRO A 234 12.27 -6.04 3.11
N ARG A 235 11.18 -6.79 2.87
CA ARG A 235 11.18 -8.26 2.76
C ARG A 235 11.62 -8.73 1.38
N LEU A 236 11.54 -7.86 0.37
CA LEU A 236 11.84 -8.23 -1.00
C LEU A 236 13.27 -8.74 -1.12
N TYR A 237 13.43 -9.86 -1.82
CA TYR A 237 14.72 -10.52 -2.09
C TYR A 237 15.43 -11.12 -0.87
N VAL A 238 14.83 -11.10 0.32
CA VAL A 238 15.44 -11.71 1.51
C VAL A 238 15.70 -13.20 1.29
N THR A 239 14.71 -13.94 0.77
CA THR A 239 14.84 -15.40 0.53
C THR A 239 15.89 -15.74 -0.51
N SER A 240 16.04 -14.91 -1.55
CA SER A 240 17.09 -15.10 -2.57
C SER A 240 18.53 -14.96 -2.03
N GLY A 241 18.70 -14.29 -0.89
CA GLY A 241 20.00 -14.08 -0.25
C GLY A 241 20.29 -15.03 0.91
N ILE A 242 19.33 -15.86 1.33
CA ILE A 242 19.48 -16.76 2.47
C ILE A 242 20.37 -17.95 2.08
N MET A 243 21.35 -18.25 2.93
CA MET A 243 22.11 -19.49 2.84
C MET A 243 21.30 -20.63 3.49
N VAL A 244 20.79 -21.54 2.66
CA VAL A 244 20.00 -22.69 3.12
C VAL A 244 20.80 -23.52 4.11
N GLY A 245 20.21 -23.77 5.28
CA GLY A 245 20.82 -24.54 6.36
C GLY A 245 21.72 -23.76 7.31
N ASP A 246 21.95 -22.46 7.08
CA ASP A 246 22.60 -21.57 8.03
C ASP A 246 21.53 -20.78 8.82
N LEU A 247 21.15 -21.31 9.99
CA LEU A 247 20.17 -20.66 10.87
C LEU A 247 20.61 -19.27 11.34
N ALA A 248 21.91 -19.00 11.46
CA ALA A 248 22.39 -17.70 11.88
C ALA A 248 22.23 -16.66 10.75
N ASP A 249 22.48 -17.03 9.49
CA ASP A 249 22.19 -16.19 8.33
C ASP A 249 20.70 -15.93 8.15
N ILE A 250 19.87 -16.98 8.25
CA ILE A 250 18.40 -16.88 8.22
C ILE A 250 17.91 -15.90 9.28
N ASN A 251 18.30 -16.14 10.54
CA ASN A 251 17.87 -15.34 11.68
C ASN A 251 18.27 -13.88 11.51
N ARG A 252 19.51 -13.60 11.08
CA ARG A 252 20.00 -12.25 10.82
C ARG A 252 19.18 -11.52 9.75
N ARG A 253 19.00 -12.13 8.58
CA ARG A 253 18.35 -11.48 7.43
C ARG A 253 16.87 -11.22 7.67
N ILE A 254 16.16 -12.24 8.17
CA ILE A 254 14.74 -12.13 8.49
C ILE A 254 14.53 -11.10 9.60
N THR A 255 15.31 -11.16 10.69
CA THR A 255 15.17 -10.21 11.79
C THR A 255 15.39 -8.77 11.32
N MET A 256 16.40 -8.52 10.49
CA MET A 256 16.64 -7.18 9.93
C MET A 256 15.47 -6.69 9.06
N ALA A 257 14.97 -7.55 8.18
CA ALA A 257 13.85 -7.21 7.31
C ALA A 257 12.57 -6.95 8.11
N SER A 258 12.22 -7.83 9.06
CA SER A 258 11.10 -7.62 9.99
C SER A 258 11.22 -6.28 10.73
N PHE A 259 12.41 -5.92 11.24
CA PHE A 259 12.58 -4.64 11.93
C PHE A 259 12.25 -3.44 11.04
N ARG A 260 12.71 -3.47 9.79
CA ARG A 260 12.43 -2.41 8.82
C ARG A 260 10.96 -2.37 8.41
N SER A 261 10.31 -3.53 8.30
CA SER A 261 8.85 -3.60 8.09
C SER A 261 8.11 -2.94 9.24
N LEU A 262 8.48 -3.25 10.50
CA LEU A 262 7.89 -2.67 11.70
C LEU A 262 8.09 -1.15 11.78
N ASP A 263 9.26 -0.63 11.40
CA ASP A 263 9.51 0.81 11.35
C ASP A 263 8.62 1.50 10.31
N LYS A 264 8.43 0.88 9.14
CA LYS A 264 7.49 1.38 8.14
C LYS A 264 6.05 1.34 8.62
N MET A 265 5.62 0.29 9.32
CA MET A 265 4.29 0.20 9.94
C MET A 265 4.07 1.34 10.93
N LYS A 266 5.02 1.61 11.82
CA LYS A 266 4.96 2.75 12.75
C LYS A 266 4.83 4.07 12.01
N LYS A 267 5.61 4.27 10.94
CA LYS A 267 5.50 5.46 10.08
C LYS A 267 4.11 5.59 9.46
N VAL A 268 3.58 4.52 8.88
CA VAL A 268 2.21 4.49 8.33
C VAL A 268 1.18 4.89 9.37
N LYS A 269 1.23 4.29 10.57
CA LYS A 269 0.31 4.63 11.68
C LYS A 269 0.45 6.09 12.12
N SER A 270 1.66 6.61 12.25
CA SER A 270 1.89 8.03 12.62
C SER A 270 1.34 9.01 11.58
N LEU A 271 1.18 8.57 10.34
CA LEU A 271 0.58 9.32 9.24
C LEU A 271 -0.91 9.00 9.04
N ASN A 272 -1.53 8.28 9.98
CA ASN A 272 -2.93 7.84 9.96
C ASN A 272 -3.33 7.07 8.70
N PHE A 273 -2.39 6.35 8.07
CA PHE A 273 -2.56 5.60 6.81
C PHE A 273 -2.85 6.47 5.57
N GLU A 274 -3.77 7.44 5.67
CA GLU A 274 -4.21 8.33 4.59
C GLU A 274 -3.12 9.27 4.06
N ASN A 275 -2.19 9.68 4.92
CA ASN A 275 -1.17 10.68 4.58
C ASN A 275 0.17 10.05 4.17
N VAL A 276 0.18 8.75 3.86
CA VAL A 276 1.37 8.06 3.39
C VAL A 276 1.56 8.37 1.90
N PRO A 277 2.76 8.78 1.44
CA PRO A 277 2.98 9.15 0.04
C PRO A 277 2.51 8.11 -0.97
N CYS A 278 2.72 6.81 -0.70
CA CYS A 278 2.30 5.75 -1.62
C CYS A 278 0.77 5.68 -1.81
N VAL A 279 -0.03 6.08 -0.80
CA VAL A 279 -1.49 6.17 -0.90
C VAL A 279 -1.90 7.29 -1.84
N HIS A 280 -1.27 8.47 -1.76
CA HIS A 280 -1.56 9.57 -2.67
C HIS A 280 -1.22 9.24 -4.12
N VAL A 281 -0.10 8.54 -4.33
CA VAL A 281 0.31 8.06 -5.66
C VAL A 281 -0.73 7.11 -6.24
N GLU A 282 -1.14 6.11 -5.47
CA GLU A 282 -2.13 5.12 -5.92
C GLU A 282 -3.50 5.76 -6.18
N LEU A 283 -3.92 6.65 -5.29
CA LEU A 283 -5.16 7.41 -5.44
C LEU A 283 -5.18 8.24 -6.73
N SER A 284 -4.06 8.92 -7.01
CA SER A 284 -3.93 9.73 -8.24
C SER A 284 -3.95 8.85 -9.48
N ARG A 285 -3.29 7.68 -9.43
CA ARG A 285 -3.31 6.70 -10.53
C ARG A 285 -4.73 6.17 -10.76
N PHE A 286 -5.45 5.84 -9.70
CA PHE A 286 -6.82 5.35 -9.81
C PHE A 286 -7.75 6.38 -10.45
N PHE A 287 -7.74 7.63 -9.96
CA PHE A 287 -8.54 8.69 -10.57
C PHE A 287 -8.17 8.94 -12.03
N PHE A 288 -6.88 8.86 -12.37
CA PHE A 288 -6.45 8.97 -13.75
C PHE A 288 -7.00 7.85 -14.65
N LYS A 289 -7.12 6.62 -14.15
CA LYS A 289 -7.71 5.50 -14.91
C LYS A 289 -9.20 5.69 -15.18
N ILE A 290 -9.92 6.33 -14.26
CA ILE A 290 -11.37 6.52 -14.36
C ILE A 290 -11.76 7.81 -15.11
N VAL A 291 -10.96 8.87 -14.96
CA VAL A 291 -11.19 10.11 -15.69
C VAL A 291 -10.62 9.94 -17.11
N SER A 292 -11.51 9.85 -18.11
CA SER A 292 -11.06 9.70 -19.50
C SER A 292 -10.28 10.94 -19.94
N PRO A 293 -9.29 10.80 -20.84
CA PRO A 293 -8.62 11.94 -21.46
C PRO A 293 -9.62 12.94 -22.07
N GLU A 294 -10.70 12.43 -22.67
CA GLU A 294 -11.81 13.22 -23.20
C GLU A 294 -12.55 14.03 -22.12
N ALA A 295 -12.74 13.49 -20.91
CA ALA A 295 -13.32 14.23 -19.80
C ALA A 295 -12.39 15.35 -19.32
N ILE A 296 -11.06 15.12 -19.34
CA ILE A 296 -10.07 16.16 -19.06
C ILE A 296 -10.14 17.25 -20.13
N GLU A 297 -10.19 16.89 -21.41
CA GLU A 297 -10.29 17.84 -22.51
C GLU A 297 -11.60 18.65 -22.45
N THR A 298 -12.72 18.00 -22.16
CA THR A 298 -14.02 18.65 -21.99
C THR A 298 -14.01 19.61 -20.80
N LEU A 299 -13.38 19.22 -19.69
CA LEU A 299 -13.15 20.11 -18.54
C LEU A 299 -12.30 21.32 -18.91
N GLN A 300 -11.24 21.11 -19.68
CA GLN A 300 -10.39 22.19 -20.15
C GLN A 300 -11.18 23.14 -21.07
N ALA A 301 -11.96 22.62 -22.01
CA ALA A 301 -12.82 23.43 -22.88
C ALA A 301 -13.86 24.22 -22.09
N THR A 302 -14.56 23.58 -21.15
CA THR A 302 -15.55 24.24 -20.28
C THR A 302 -14.89 25.31 -19.41
N ALA A 303 -13.67 25.07 -18.93
CA ALA A 303 -12.92 26.05 -18.14
C ALA A 303 -12.48 27.26 -18.97
N GLU A 304 -12.17 27.08 -20.26
CA GLU A 304 -11.91 28.21 -21.17
C GLU A 304 -13.19 28.97 -21.51
N GLU A 305 -14.30 28.29 -21.79
CA GLU A 305 -15.62 28.92 -22.02
C GLU A 305 -16.05 29.76 -20.81
N LEU A 306 -15.95 29.21 -19.59
CA LEU A 306 -16.27 29.96 -18.37
C LEU A 306 -15.31 31.14 -18.12
N LYS A 307 -14.06 31.09 -18.61
CA LYS A 307 -13.16 32.25 -18.54
C LYS A 307 -13.60 33.34 -19.52
N GLU A 308 -14.09 32.97 -20.70
CA GLU A 308 -14.66 33.91 -21.67
C GLU A 308 -15.93 34.57 -21.10
N ASP A 309 -16.88 33.79 -20.58
CA ASP A 309 -18.08 34.31 -19.91
C ASP A 309 -17.73 35.25 -18.74
N LEU A 310 -16.72 34.89 -17.95
CA LEU A 310 -16.25 35.72 -16.84
C LEU A 310 -15.61 37.02 -17.34
N ALA A 311 -14.96 37.02 -18.51
CA ALA A 311 -14.43 38.22 -19.15
C ALA A 311 -15.56 39.12 -19.69
N GLU A 312 -16.64 38.55 -20.22
CA GLU A 312 -17.82 39.28 -20.67
C GLU A 312 -18.60 39.90 -19.50
N MET A 313 -18.84 39.14 -18.43
CA MET A 313 -19.45 39.68 -17.20
C MET A 313 -18.63 40.82 -16.58
N ASN A 314 -17.29 40.74 -16.63
CA ASN A 314 -16.43 41.84 -16.18
C ASN A 314 -16.67 43.14 -16.96
N GLN A 315 -17.03 43.04 -18.25
CA GLN A 315 -17.38 44.22 -19.06
C GLN A 315 -18.77 44.76 -18.68
N MET A 316 -19.71 43.88 -18.30
CA MET A 316 -21.08 44.24 -17.89
C MET A 316 -21.20 44.76 -16.45
N SER A 317 -20.27 44.40 -15.55
CA SER A 317 -20.21 44.80 -14.13
C SER A 317 -20.03 46.31 -13.90
N ASN A 318 -19.94 47.13 -14.94
CA ASN A 318 -20.05 48.60 -14.86
C ASN A 318 -21.51 49.09 -14.61
N SER A 319 -22.44 48.16 -14.35
CA SER A 319 -23.87 48.38 -14.11
C SER A 319 -24.30 47.99 -12.68
N ARG A 320 -25.44 48.52 -12.21
CA ARG A 320 -25.90 48.63 -10.81
C ARG A 320 -26.29 47.31 -10.10
N GLU A 321 -26.26 46.16 -10.78
CA GLU A 321 -26.46 44.79 -10.22
C GLU A 321 -25.15 44.09 -9.78
N ALA A 322 -24.09 44.88 -9.53
CA ALA A 322 -22.73 44.40 -9.41
C ALA A 322 -22.43 43.43 -8.24
N ALA A 323 -23.19 43.42 -7.14
CA ALA A 323 -22.82 42.66 -5.94
C ALA A 323 -23.11 41.16 -6.02
N GLU A 324 -24.28 40.77 -6.55
CA GLU A 324 -24.65 39.35 -6.74
C GLU A 324 -23.85 38.74 -7.90
N LEU A 325 -23.68 39.51 -8.97
CA LEU A 325 -22.83 39.13 -10.11
C LEU A 325 -21.37 38.96 -9.68
N LEU A 326 -20.83 39.85 -8.85
CA LEU A 326 -19.46 39.72 -8.32
C LEU A 326 -19.33 38.49 -7.41
N HIS A 327 -20.34 38.15 -6.61
CA HIS A 327 -20.32 36.96 -5.77
C HIS A 327 -20.32 35.67 -6.60
N GLN A 328 -21.21 35.55 -7.58
CA GLN A 328 -21.23 34.43 -8.53
C GLN A 328 -19.92 34.33 -9.31
N GLN A 329 -19.35 35.47 -9.70
CA GLN A 329 -18.09 35.55 -10.41
C GLN A 329 -16.89 35.06 -9.57
N ILE A 330 -16.81 35.46 -8.29
CA ILE A 330 -15.78 34.97 -7.37
C ILE A 330 -15.91 33.46 -7.20
N GLN A 331 -17.14 32.95 -7.07
CA GLN A 331 -17.40 31.52 -6.93
C GLN A 331 -16.96 30.73 -8.17
N MET A 332 -17.34 31.18 -9.38
CA MET A 332 -16.91 30.54 -10.63
C MET A 332 -15.41 30.61 -10.83
N LYS A 333 -14.78 31.76 -10.55
CA LYS A 333 -13.32 31.90 -10.63
C LYS A 333 -12.60 30.92 -9.72
N ASN A 334 -13.05 30.79 -8.47
CA ASN A 334 -12.47 29.84 -7.52
C ASN A 334 -12.61 28.39 -8.00
N GLN A 335 -13.72 28.04 -8.65
CA GLN A 335 -13.93 26.71 -9.25
C GLN A 335 -12.99 26.47 -10.44
N ILE A 336 -12.85 27.44 -11.35
CA ILE A 336 -11.94 27.39 -12.50
C ILE A 336 -10.48 27.24 -12.03
N ASP A 337 -10.03 28.08 -11.10
CA ASP A 337 -8.66 28.04 -10.57
C ASP A 337 -8.37 26.71 -9.88
N ALA A 338 -9.35 26.15 -9.15
CA ALA A 338 -9.23 24.84 -8.53
C ALA A 338 -9.11 23.70 -9.55
N LEU A 339 -9.91 23.75 -10.62
CA LEU A 339 -9.92 22.76 -11.72
C LEU A 339 -8.62 22.82 -12.53
N VAL A 340 -8.22 24.02 -12.98
CA VAL A 340 -6.98 24.24 -13.74
C VAL A 340 -5.76 23.81 -12.92
N GLY A 341 -5.71 24.17 -11.64
CA GLY A 341 -4.64 23.74 -10.73
C GLY A 341 -4.60 22.22 -10.55
N GLY A 342 -5.76 21.55 -10.46
CA GLY A 342 -5.87 20.10 -10.39
C GLY A 342 -5.36 19.41 -11.66
N VAL A 343 -5.81 19.85 -12.84
CA VAL A 343 -5.40 19.31 -14.15
C VAL A 343 -3.90 19.50 -14.41
N ALA A 344 -3.35 20.69 -14.12
CA ALA A 344 -1.92 20.95 -14.26
C ALA A 344 -1.09 20.04 -13.34
N THR A 345 -1.57 19.83 -12.11
CA THR A 345 -0.90 18.97 -11.15
C THR A 345 -0.93 17.50 -11.60
N MET A 346 -2.08 17.02 -12.08
CA MET A 346 -2.21 15.69 -12.70
C MET A 346 -1.26 15.52 -13.89
N LYS A 347 -1.28 16.45 -14.85
CA LYS A 347 -0.40 16.42 -16.03
C LYS A 347 1.07 16.32 -15.62
N ARG A 348 1.51 17.13 -14.66
CA ARG A 348 2.89 17.09 -14.17
C ARG A 348 3.26 15.74 -13.56
N TYR A 349 2.38 15.12 -12.78
CA TYR A 349 2.63 13.79 -12.23
C TYR A 349 2.75 12.71 -13.31
N ILE A 350 2.05 12.88 -14.43
CA ILE A 350 2.09 11.97 -15.58
C ILE A 350 3.41 12.10 -16.35
N THR A 351 3.82 13.33 -16.71
CA THR A 351 5.00 13.55 -17.56
C THR A 351 6.32 13.34 -16.84
N GLU A 352 6.41 13.65 -15.56
CA GLU A 352 7.70 13.63 -14.85
C GLU A 352 8.07 12.25 -14.32
N GLY A 353 7.15 11.27 -14.29
CA GLY A 353 7.38 9.94 -13.71
C GLY A 353 7.86 9.97 -12.25
N SER A 354 7.82 11.15 -11.62
CA SER A 354 8.47 11.45 -10.34
C SER A 354 7.49 11.15 -9.21
N PHE A 355 7.21 9.86 -9.03
CA PHE A 355 6.48 9.36 -7.86
C PHE A 355 7.38 9.20 -6.62
N ASN A 356 8.66 9.63 -6.71
CA ASN A 356 9.68 9.41 -5.67
C ASN A 356 9.98 10.62 -4.78
N ALA A 357 9.26 11.74 -4.91
CA ALA A 357 9.49 12.91 -4.06
C ALA A 357 8.45 12.99 -2.94
N GLU A 358 8.94 13.10 -1.70
CA GLU A 358 8.17 13.36 -0.49
C GLU A 358 7.15 14.49 -0.72
N MET A 359 5.88 14.14 -0.83
CA MET A 359 4.81 15.14 -0.84
C MET A 359 4.60 15.67 0.59
N PRO A 360 4.61 16.99 0.81
CA PRO A 360 4.11 17.56 2.05
C PRO A 360 2.65 17.17 2.23
N THR A 361 2.30 16.66 3.42
CA THR A 361 0.97 16.18 3.81
C THR A 361 -0.18 17.14 3.47
N VAL A 362 0.06 18.45 3.56
CA VAL A 362 -0.90 19.52 3.21
C VAL A 362 -1.30 19.52 1.73
N LYS A 363 -0.45 19.03 0.83
CA LYS A 363 -0.76 18.95 -0.61
C LYS A 363 -1.65 17.75 -0.96
N GLY A 364 -1.58 16.67 -0.18
CA GLY A 364 -2.34 15.44 -0.43
C GLY A 364 -3.86 15.58 -0.22
N SER A 365 -4.28 16.30 0.83
CA SER A 365 -5.70 16.56 1.10
C SER A 365 -6.33 17.48 0.04
N LYS A 366 -5.61 18.52 -0.39
CA LYS A 366 -6.03 19.43 -1.46
C LYS A 366 -6.20 18.68 -2.79
N LEU A 367 -5.26 17.78 -3.12
CA LEU A 367 -5.34 16.95 -4.31
C LEU A 367 -6.56 16.03 -4.29
N ARG A 368 -6.80 15.31 -3.18
CA ARG A 368 -7.97 14.44 -3.02
C ARG A 368 -9.28 15.19 -3.26
N SER A 369 -9.40 16.40 -2.70
CA SER A 369 -10.57 17.26 -2.92
C SER A 369 -10.72 17.66 -4.39
N GLN A 370 -9.64 18.09 -5.05
CA GLN A 370 -9.65 18.45 -6.47
C GLN A 370 -10.08 17.28 -7.37
N PHE A 371 -9.56 16.07 -7.14
CA PHE A 371 -9.95 14.88 -7.89
C PHE A 371 -11.43 14.53 -7.73
N LEU A 372 -11.94 14.56 -6.50
CA LEU A 372 -13.35 14.30 -6.24
C LEU A 372 -14.26 15.34 -6.91
N CYS A 373 -13.88 16.61 -6.92
CA CYS A 373 -14.61 17.65 -7.63
C CYS A 373 -14.68 17.38 -9.14
N ILE A 374 -13.56 17.02 -9.75
CA ILE A 374 -13.46 16.68 -11.18
C ILE A 374 -14.35 15.49 -11.52
N TYR A 375 -14.24 14.42 -10.73
CA TYR A 375 -15.03 13.21 -10.96
C TYR A 375 -16.55 13.47 -10.81
N ARG A 376 -16.94 14.25 -9.80
CA ARG A 376 -18.35 14.67 -9.60
C ARG A 376 -18.89 15.47 -10.77
N TRP A 377 -18.09 16.40 -11.31
CA TRP A 377 -18.45 17.15 -12.50
C TRP A 377 -18.70 16.22 -13.69
N GLN A 378 -17.81 15.24 -13.91
CA GLN A 378 -17.95 14.27 -15.02
C GLN A 378 -19.22 13.43 -14.90
N ILE A 379 -19.59 12.97 -13.71
CA ILE A 379 -20.86 12.28 -13.49
C ILE A 379 -22.05 13.19 -13.83
N ALA A 380 -22.02 14.44 -13.36
CA ALA A 380 -23.10 15.39 -13.56
C ALA A 380 -23.33 15.71 -15.04
N THR A 381 -22.25 15.92 -15.81
CA THR A 381 -22.33 16.18 -17.26
C THR A 381 -22.81 14.96 -18.03
N THR A 382 -22.32 13.76 -17.70
CA THR A 382 -22.77 12.51 -18.33
C THR A 382 -24.26 12.26 -18.09
N ARG A 383 -24.76 12.49 -16.86
CA ARG A 383 -26.20 12.38 -16.54
C ARG A 383 -27.04 13.41 -17.27
N ARG A 384 -26.55 14.65 -17.44
CA ARG A 384 -27.24 15.71 -18.18
C ARG A 384 -27.38 15.35 -19.66
N ASN A 385 -26.30 14.88 -20.27
CA ASN A 385 -26.29 14.48 -21.68
C ASN A 385 -27.14 13.22 -21.92
N GLY A 386 -27.17 12.29 -20.96
CA GLY A 386 -28.06 11.11 -21.02
C GLY A 386 -29.55 11.39 -20.77
N ARG A 387 -29.90 12.54 -20.17
CA ARG A 387 -31.29 13.00 -19.95
C ARG A 387 -31.81 13.94 -21.04
N SER A 388 -31.04 14.21 -22.09
CA SER A 388 -31.42 15.02 -23.26
C SER A 388 -32.53 14.38 -24.14
N SER A 389 -33.35 13.47 -23.62
CA SER A 389 -34.58 13.00 -24.26
C SER A 389 -35.87 13.42 -23.53
N SER A 390 -35.81 14.14 -22.40
CA SER A 390 -36.98 14.85 -21.87
C SER A 390 -36.57 15.96 -20.90
N PHE A 391 -36.78 17.21 -21.31
CA PHE A 391 -36.68 18.39 -20.46
C PHE A 391 -37.72 18.35 -19.34
N ASP A 392 -37.29 18.63 -18.11
CA ASP A 392 -37.96 19.63 -17.26
C ASP A 392 -36.95 20.23 -16.28
N THR A 393 -36.92 21.55 -16.25
CA THR A 393 -36.08 22.42 -15.42
C THR A 393 -36.53 22.39 -13.97
N GLN A 394 -35.67 21.91 -13.05
CA GLN A 394 -35.72 22.31 -11.65
C GLN A 394 -34.31 22.59 -11.12
N ASP A 395 -34.20 23.75 -10.48
CA ASP A 395 -33.03 24.30 -9.81
C ASP A 395 -32.38 23.31 -8.85
N ILE A 396 -31.05 23.21 -8.91
CA ILE A 396 -30.26 22.58 -7.85
C ILE A 396 -29.64 23.70 -7.02
N ASP A 397 -30.20 23.90 -5.82
CA ASP A 397 -29.64 24.75 -4.76
C ASP A 397 -28.36 24.09 -4.22
N LEU A 398 -27.20 24.73 -4.47
CA LEU A 398 -25.87 24.29 -4.02
C LEU A 398 -25.48 24.85 -2.64
N ARG A 399 -26.43 25.40 -1.85
CA ARG A 399 -26.18 25.98 -0.52
C ARG A 399 -25.69 25.02 0.58
N GLY A 400 -25.41 23.75 0.27
CA GLY A 400 -25.00 22.74 1.25
C GLY A 400 -23.50 22.41 1.28
N MET A 401 -22.61 23.29 0.81
CA MET A 401 -21.16 23.06 0.78
C MET A 401 -20.43 23.91 1.84
N ASP A 402 -20.36 23.39 3.07
CA ASP A 402 -19.33 23.70 4.08
C ASP A 402 -18.62 22.41 4.51
#